data_AF-A0A6B2SBC2-F1
#
_entry.id   AF-A0A6B2SBC2-F1
#
_cell.length_a   1.000
_cell.length_b   1.000
_cell.length_c   1.000
_cell.angle_alpha   90.00
_cell.angle_beta   90.00
_cell.angle_gamma   90.00
#
_symmetry.space_group_name_H-M   'P 1'
#
loop_
_entity.id
_entity.type
_entity.pdbx_description
1 polymer ?
#
loop_
_entity_poly.entity_id
_entity_poly.type
_entity_poly.pdbx_seq_one_letter_code
_entity_poly.pdbx_strand_id
1 'polypeptide(L)'
;WQLAGPTGAGGTDGSDTPAPHVLEGLAVVRDTPDGPELTVTLSRPRRLLTDTDVERIGGTWVRLLAGLAAHTDDPDAGGHTPSDFHLLDLEQDEVDQFQAIAAKLEGGLSR
;
A
#
# COMPACT_ATOMS: atom_id res chain seq x y z
N TRP A 1 13.54 6.46 2.36
CA TRP A 1 13.34 5.41 1.33
C TRP A 1 14.45 5.51 0.32
N GLN A 2 15.18 4.42 0.06
CA GLN A 2 16.26 4.40 -0.93
C GLN A 2 15.80 3.73 -2.22
N LEU A 3 16.14 4.34 -3.34
CA LEU A 3 15.88 3.85 -4.69
C LEU A 3 16.65 2.54 -4.91
N ALA A 4 15.95 1.45 -5.22
CA ALA A 4 16.60 0.26 -5.73
C ALA A 4 17.17 0.59 -7.13
N GLY A 5 18.49 0.46 -7.28
CA GLY A 5 19.23 0.72 -8.51
C GLY A 5 18.79 -0.16 -9.70
N PRO A 6 19.37 0.04 -10.89
CA PRO A 6 18.91 -0.57 -12.14
C PRO A 6 19.06 -2.10 -12.25
N THR A 7 19.49 -2.79 -11.21
CA THR A 7 19.38 -4.25 -11.12
C THR A 7 17.98 -4.61 -10.68
N GLY A 8 17.13 -4.93 -11.67
CA GLY A 8 15.87 -5.62 -11.46
C GLY A 8 16.11 -6.77 -10.48
N ALA A 9 15.36 -6.73 -9.38
CA ALA A 9 15.45 -7.74 -8.35
C ALA A 9 15.30 -9.12 -8.99
N GLY A 10 16.27 -9.99 -8.67
CA GLY A 10 16.38 -11.32 -9.25
C GLY A 10 15.08 -12.09 -9.10
N GLY A 11 14.34 -12.21 -10.19
CA GLY A 11 13.46 -13.36 -10.37
C GLY A 11 14.36 -14.59 -10.37
N THR A 12 14.01 -15.60 -9.60
CA THR A 12 14.58 -16.94 -9.74
C THR A 12 13.97 -17.60 -10.98
N ASP A 13 14.08 -16.95 -12.14
CA ASP A 13 13.60 -17.47 -13.42
C ASP A 13 14.65 -18.42 -14.02
N GLY A 14 15.15 -19.37 -13.22
CA GLY A 14 16.03 -20.42 -13.75
C GLY A 14 16.96 -21.13 -12.78
N SER A 15 16.98 -20.81 -11.49
CA SER A 15 17.77 -21.60 -10.53
C SER A 15 16.99 -22.84 -10.09
N ASP A 16 17.66 -23.99 -10.04
CA ASP A 16 17.15 -25.26 -9.48
C ASP A 16 16.99 -25.17 -7.93
N THR A 17 16.97 -23.94 -7.40
CA THR A 17 16.78 -23.64 -6.00
C THR A 17 15.28 -23.69 -5.69
N PRO A 18 14.85 -24.48 -4.68
CA PRO A 18 13.46 -24.47 -4.25
C PRO A 18 13.01 -23.05 -3.91
N ALA A 19 11.93 -22.59 -4.53
CA ALA A 19 11.35 -21.30 -4.19
C ALA A 19 10.75 -21.35 -2.78
N PRO A 20 11.02 -20.37 -1.91
CA PRO A 20 10.50 -20.35 -0.54
C PRO A 20 8.99 -20.11 -0.50
N HIS A 21 8.42 -19.50 -1.55
CA HIS A 21 7.03 -19.09 -1.64
C HIS A 21 6.43 -19.40 -3.02
N VAL A 22 5.11 -19.57 -3.07
CA VAL A 22 4.35 -19.85 -4.31
C VAL A 22 4.27 -18.62 -5.22
N LEU A 23 4.25 -17.43 -4.63
CA LEU A 23 4.26 -16.15 -5.30
C LEU A 23 5.10 -15.17 -4.47
N GLU A 24 5.93 -14.40 -5.12
CA GLU A 24 6.69 -13.31 -4.52
C GLU A 24 6.35 -12.00 -5.24
N GLY A 25 6.14 -10.93 -4.49
CA GLY A 25 5.85 -9.62 -5.02
C GLY A 25 6.87 -8.61 -4.54
N LEU A 26 7.47 -7.87 -5.47
CA LEU A 26 8.31 -6.72 -5.16
C LEU A 26 7.63 -5.45 -5.63
N ALA A 27 7.39 -4.53 -4.70
CA ALA A 27 6.83 -3.22 -4.97
C ALA A 27 7.92 -2.14 -4.90
N VAL A 28 7.98 -1.26 -5.89
CA VAL A 28 8.87 -0.10 -5.92
C VAL A 28 8.06 1.13 -6.33
N VAL A 29 8.17 2.20 -5.55
CA VAL A 29 7.64 3.52 -5.91
C VAL A 29 8.78 4.36 -6.48
N ARG A 30 8.52 5.02 -7.61
CA ARG A 30 9.46 5.95 -8.26
C ARG A 30 8.77 7.28 -8.51
N ASP A 31 9.43 8.37 -8.13
CA ASP A 31 8.95 9.70 -8.49
C ASP A 31 9.18 9.94 -9.99
N THR A 32 8.13 10.37 -10.69
CA THR A 32 8.17 10.76 -12.10
C THR A 32 7.70 12.22 -12.24
N PRO A 33 7.93 12.88 -13.39
CA PRO A 33 7.38 14.22 -13.63
C PRO A 33 5.85 14.31 -13.51
N ASP A 34 5.14 13.19 -13.73
CA ASP A 34 3.67 13.11 -13.65
C ASP A 34 3.17 12.67 -12.26
N GLY A 35 4.08 12.44 -11.31
CA GLY A 35 3.80 11.97 -9.95
C GLY A 35 4.46 10.63 -9.62
N PRO A 36 4.23 10.10 -8.40
CA PRO A 36 4.78 8.82 -7.99
C PRO A 36 4.12 7.66 -8.76
N GLU A 37 4.95 6.77 -9.32
CA GLU A 37 4.52 5.55 -10.00
C GLU A 37 4.89 4.32 -9.16
N LEU A 38 3.91 3.45 -8.89
CA LEU A 38 4.12 2.17 -8.22
C LEU A 38 4.26 1.05 -9.26
N THR A 39 5.41 0.39 -9.28
CA THR A 39 5.64 -0.84 -10.05
C THR A 39 5.65 -2.04 -9.11
N VAL A 40 4.86 -3.07 -9.45
CA VAL A 40 4.88 -4.36 -8.74
C VAL A 40 5.33 -5.46 -9.70
N THR A 41 6.42 -6.14 -9.35
CA THR A 41 6.91 -7.32 -10.07
C THR A 41 6.46 -8.57 -9.33
N LEU A 42 5.75 -9.48 -10.02
CA LEU A 42 5.32 -10.75 -9.48
C LEU A 42 6.18 -11.90 -10.04
N SER A 43 6.82 -12.65 -9.15
CA SER A 43 7.66 -13.80 -9.46
C SER A 43 7.00 -15.09 -8.96
N ARG A 44 7.08 -16.16 -9.74
CA ARG A 44 6.49 -17.46 -9.39
C ARG A 44 7.29 -18.65 -9.95
N PRO A 45 7.27 -19.80 -9.28
CA PRO A 45 7.67 -21.06 -9.90
C PRO A 45 6.67 -21.45 -10.99
N ARG A 46 7.15 -21.62 -12.23
CA ARG A 46 6.26 -21.88 -13.37
C ARG A 46 5.39 -23.14 -13.26
N ARG A 47 5.82 -24.10 -12.42
CA ARG A 47 5.09 -25.35 -12.16
C ARG A 47 3.93 -25.21 -11.17
N LEU A 48 3.88 -24.13 -10.38
CA LEU A 48 2.91 -23.98 -9.29
C LEU A 48 1.76 -23.00 -9.62
N LEU A 49 2.05 -21.95 -10.38
CA LEU A 49 1.05 -20.99 -10.85
C LEU A 49 1.20 -20.81 -12.34
N THR A 50 0.09 -20.64 -13.07
CA THR A 50 0.12 -20.34 -14.50
C THR A 50 0.36 -18.85 -14.77
N ASP A 51 0.69 -18.47 -16.01
CA ASP A 51 0.72 -17.05 -16.41
C ASP A 51 -0.65 -16.39 -16.16
N THR A 52 -1.73 -17.06 -16.53
CA THR A 52 -3.11 -16.58 -16.34
C THR A 52 -3.46 -16.35 -14.86
N ASP A 53 -2.98 -17.20 -13.95
CA ASP A 53 -3.20 -16.99 -12.51
C ASP A 53 -2.51 -15.72 -12.01
N VAL A 54 -1.27 -15.50 -12.43
CA VAL A 54 -0.49 -14.31 -12.03
C VAL A 54 -1.07 -13.04 -12.64
N GLU A 55 -1.49 -13.07 -13.90
CA GLU A 55 -2.19 -11.96 -14.54
C GLU A 55 -3.49 -11.62 -13.81
N ARG A 56 -4.26 -12.62 -13.39
CA ARG A 56 -5.49 -12.41 -12.62
C ARG A 56 -5.20 -11.79 -11.26
N ILE A 57 -4.16 -12.23 -10.56
CA ILE A 57 -3.73 -11.67 -9.27
C ILE A 57 -3.28 -10.22 -9.46
N GLY A 58 -2.37 -9.97 -10.41
CA GLY A 58 -1.86 -8.63 -10.72
C GLY A 58 -2.99 -7.67 -11.10
N GLY A 59 -3.88 -8.08 -12.01
CA GLY A 59 -5.05 -7.28 -12.38
C GLY A 59 -6.00 -7.01 -11.20
N THR A 60 -6.13 -7.94 -10.25
CA THR A 60 -6.94 -7.73 -9.05
C THR A 60 -6.29 -6.73 -8.10
N TRP A 61 -4.97 -6.82 -7.90
CA TRP A 61 -4.22 -5.83 -7.13
C TRP A 61 -4.33 -4.43 -7.72
N VAL A 62 -4.16 -4.29 -9.03
CA VAL A 62 -4.32 -2.99 -9.70
C VAL A 62 -5.71 -2.41 -9.45
N ARG A 63 -6.77 -3.22 -9.58
CA ARG A 63 -8.15 -2.75 -9.30
C ARG A 63 -8.34 -2.34 -7.84
N LEU A 64 -7.80 -3.10 -6.89
CA LEU A 64 -7.92 -2.77 -5.46
C LEU A 64 -7.16 -1.50 -5.10
N LEU A 65 -5.93 -1.34 -5.60
CA LEU A 65 -5.11 -0.15 -5.38
C LEU A 65 -5.74 1.09 -6.03
N ALA A 66 -6.31 0.96 -7.23
CA ALA A 66 -7.07 2.04 -7.85
C ALA A 66 -8.31 2.41 -7.03
N GLY A 67 -9.01 1.42 -6.44
CA GLY A 67 -10.12 1.67 -5.52
C GLY A 67 -9.70 2.39 -4.25
N LEU A 68 -8.55 2.03 -3.66
CA LEU A 68 -7.98 2.73 -2.51
C LEU A 68 -7.58 4.17 -2.85
N ALA A 69 -6.95 4.40 -3.99
CA ALA A 69 -6.60 5.74 -4.46
C ALA A 69 -7.85 6.61 -4.68
N ALA A 70 -8.89 6.06 -5.31
CA ALA A 70 -10.16 6.76 -5.49
C ALA A 70 -10.86 7.04 -4.15
N HIS A 71 -10.71 6.16 -3.15
CA HIS A 71 -11.26 6.40 -1.81
C HIS A 71 -10.59 7.60 -1.14
N THR A 72 -9.28 7.81 -1.33
CA THR A 72 -8.56 8.95 -0.74
C THR A 72 -8.90 10.31 -1.34
N ASP A 73 -9.65 10.36 -2.45
CA ASP A 73 -10.16 11.61 -3.01
C ASP A 73 -11.39 12.15 -2.23
N ASP A 74 -12.01 11.32 -1.37
CA ASP A 74 -13.05 11.75 -0.45
C ASP A 74 -12.41 12.56 0.70
N PRO A 75 -12.81 13.83 0.93
CA PRO A 75 -12.22 14.64 2.00
C PRO A 75 -12.45 14.07 3.41
N ASP A 76 -13.44 13.20 3.58
CA ASP A 76 -13.71 12.50 4.84
C ASP A 76 -12.98 11.13 4.91
N ALA A 77 -12.25 10.72 3.87
CA ALA A 77 -11.47 9.49 3.88
C ALA A 77 -10.15 9.64 4.65
N GLY A 78 -9.81 8.58 5.38
CA GLY A 78 -8.69 8.56 6.30
C GLY A 78 -9.11 8.95 7.71
N GLY A 79 -8.16 9.42 8.51
CA GLY A 79 -8.34 9.69 9.93
C GLY A 79 -7.30 8.96 10.77
N HIS A 80 -7.25 9.30 12.05
CA HIS A 80 -6.39 8.60 12.99
C HIS A 80 -7.02 7.30 13.41
N THR A 81 -6.18 6.31 13.63
CA THR A 81 -6.55 5.05 14.25
C THR A 81 -5.95 4.98 15.66
N PRO A 82 -6.48 4.15 16.57
CA PRO A 82 -5.84 3.88 17.86
C PRO A 82 -4.35 3.56 17.77
N SER A 83 -3.94 2.87 16.69
CA SER A 83 -2.53 2.56 16.45
C SER A 83 -1.64 3.79 16.26
N ASP A 84 -2.16 4.98 15.95
CA ASP A 84 -1.35 6.19 15.89
C ASP A 84 -0.97 6.72 17.29
N PHE A 85 -1.63 6.24 18.34
CA PHE A 85 -1.49 6.70 19.73
C PHE A 85 -1.01 5.60 20.68
N HIS A 86 0.08 4.90 20.33
CA HIS A 86 0.62 3.73 21.04
C HIS A 86 0.85 3.86 22.57
N LEU A 87 0.86 5.07 23.11
CA LEU A 87 1.04 5.33 24.55
C LEU A 87 -0.29 5.36 25.33
N LEU A 88 -1.42 5.33 24.62
CA LEU A 88 -2.76 5.41 25.16
C LEU A 88 -3.55 4.19 24.69
N ASP A 89 -4.39 3.66 25.56
CA ASP A 89 -5.35 2.62 25.21
C ASP A 89 -6.64 3.32 24.79
N LEU A 90 -6.74 3.65 23.50
CA LEU A 90 -7.88 4.37 22.93
C LEU A 90 -8.72 3.44 22.07
N GLU A 91 -10.04 3.57 22.17
CA GLU A 91 -10.97 3.04 21.17
C GLU A 91 -11.15 4.02 20.00
N GLN A 92 -11.66 3.54 18.87
CA GLN A 92 -11.80 4.36 17.66
C GLN A 92 -12.79 5.53 17.88
N ASP A 93 -13.85 5.34 18.66
CA ASP A 93 -14.83 6.39 18.97
C ASP A 93 -14.24 7.50 19.85
N GLU A 94 -13.30 7.17 20.74
CA GLU A 94 -12.54 8.16 21.51
C GLU A 94 -11.64 8.99 20.60
N VAL A 95 -10.95 8.36 19.64
CA VAL A 95 -10.15 9.06 18.61
C VAL A 95 -11.03 10.02 17.81
N ASP A 96 -12.17 9.54 17.32
CA ASP A 96 -13.13 10.35 16.55
C ASP A 96 -13.65 11.53 17.38
N GLN A 97 -13.92 11.32 18.68
CA GLN A 97 -14.33 12.38 19.60
C GLN A 97 -13.25 13.45 19.76
N PHE A 98 -11.99 13.06 19.93
CA PHE A 98 -10.87 14.00 20.05
C PHE A 98 -10.67 14.81 18.77
N GLN A 99 -10.78 14.18 17.60
CA GLN A 99 -10.73 14.88 16.33
C GLN A 99 -11.86 15.92 16.19
N ALA A 100 -13.09 15.57 16.60
CA ALA A 100 -14.21 16.50 16.61
C ALA A 100 -14.01 17.68 17.58
N ILE A 101 -13.37 17.45 18.74
CA ILE A 101 -13.01 18.51 19.68
C ILE A 101 -11.93 19.42 19.08
N ALA A 102 -10.88 18.85 18.50
CA ALA A 102 -9.79 19.59 17.87
C ALA A 102 -10.30 20.51 16.75
N ALA A 103 -11.14 20.00 15.85
CA ALA A 103 -11.73 20.78 14.77
C ALA A 103 -12.55 21.98 15.28
N LYS A 104 -13.29 21.82 16.39
CA LYS A 104 -14.03 22.92 17.03
C LYS A 104 -13.10 23.98 17.62
N LEU A 105 -11.98 23.57 18.21
CA LEU A 105 -11.00 24.49 18.79
C LEU A 105 -10.28 25.29 17.70
N GLU A 106 -9.85 24.64 16.60
CA GLU A 106 -9.21 25.31 15.47
C GLU A 106 -10.14 26.29 14.75
N GLY A 107 -11.40 25.92 14.56
CA GLY A 107 -12.43 26.81 14.02
C GLY A 107 -12.77 27.98 14.95
N GLY A 108 -12.56 27.83 16.26
CA GLY A 108 -12.75 28.89 17.26
C GLY A 108 -11.55 29.83 17.40
N LEU A 109 -10.33 29.37 17.09
CA LEU A 109 -9.09 30.14 17.14
C LEU A 109 -8.84 30.97 15.87
N SER A 110 -9.47 30.63 14.74
CA SER A 110 -9.36 31.38 13.49
C SER A 110 -10.30 32.60 13.38
N ARG A 111 -10.80 33.15 14.51
CA ARG A 111 -11.76 34.26 14.54
C ARG A 111 -11.24 35.48 15.31
#